data_AF-A0A7M1B5F6-F1
#
_entry.id   AF-A0A7M1B5F6-F1
#
_cell.length_a   1.000
_cell.length_b   1.000
_cell.length_c   1.000
_cell.angle_alpha   90.00
_cell.angle_beta   90.00
_cell.angle_gamma   90.00
#
_symmetry.space_group_name_H-M   'P 1'
#
loop_
_entity.id
_entity.type
_entity.pdbx_description
1 polymer ?
#
loop_
_entity_poly.entity_id
_entity_poly.type
_entity_poly.pdbx_seq_one_letter_code
_entity_poly.pdbx_strand_id
1 'polypeptide(L)'
;MEDAEKLFLNMLLLVSASAYWYVTGHFLPAVLGYFVLVLYFYDETFAMLDLVLSILALLMIIYFFVVDYYIDSKPDDFAQYGFSVIYMLVIFFKSRSIFNAD
;
A
#
# COMPACT_ATOMS: atom_id res chain seq x y z
N MET A 1 12.01 -16.79 -0.09
CA MET A 1 10.87 -16.47 -0.99
C MET A 1 11.34 -16.60 -2.44
N GLU A 2 10.61 -17.33 -3.28
CA GLU A 2 10.93 -17.51 -4.70
C GLU A 2 10.81 -16.16 -5.44
N ASP A 3 11.73 -15.85 -6.36
CA ASP A 3 11.78 -14.52 -7.03
C ASP A 3 10.46 -14.12 -7.71
N ALA A 4 9.69 -15.11 -8.16
CA ALA A 4 8.36 -14.93 -8.73
C ALA A 4 7.34 -14.38 -7.73
N GLU A 5 7.36 -14.83 -6.47
CA GLU A 5 6.45 -14.34 -5.42
C GLU A 5 6.76 -12.89 -5.06
N LYS A 6 8.06 -12.54 -4.96
CA LYS A 6 8.49 -11.16 -4.72
C LYS A 6 7.98 -10.23 -5.83
N LEU A 7 8.18 -10.63 -7.09
CA LEU A 7 7.75 -9.87 -8.26
C LEU A 7 6.22 -9.72 -8.31
N PHE A 8 5.47 -10.78 -8.00
CA PHE A 8 4.02 -10.75 -7.97
C PHE A 8 3.49 -9.74 -6.93
N LEU A 9 4.00 -9.76 -5.70
CA LEU A 9 3.60 -8.81 -4.66
C LEU A 9 3.92 -7.36 -5.02
N ASN A 10 5.05 -7.14 -5.69
CA ASN A 10 5.43 -5.81 -6.17
C ASN A 10 4.50 -5.29 -7.28
N MET A 11 4.12 -6.15 -8.22
CA MET A 11 3.16 -5.80 -9.26
C MET A 11 1.78 -5.50 -8.66
N LEU A 12 1.34 -6.30 -7.69
CA LEU A 12 0.13 -6.01 -6.93
C LEU A 12 0.22 -4.67 -6.20
N LEU A 13 1.36 -4.36 -5.58
CA LEU A 13 1.57 -3.09 -4.87
C LEU A 13 1.45 -1.91 -5.82
N LEU A 14 2.10 -1.98 -6.99
CA LEU A 14 2.02 -0.96 -8.03
C LEU A 14 0.57 -0.73 -8.50
N VAL A 15 -0.13 -1.81 -8.85
CA VAL A 15 -1.50 -1.74 -9.38
C VAL A 15 -2.47 -1.23 -8.31
N SER A 16 -2.38 -1.75 -7.09
CA SER A 16 -3.27 -1.38 -5.99
C SER A 16 -3.05 0.06 -5.54
N ALA A 17 -1.80 0.53 -5.44
CA ALA A 17 -1.48 1.93 -5.15
C ALA A 17 -2.01 2.88 -6.24
N SER A 18 -1.84 2.51 -7.52
CA SER A 18 -2.34 3.30 -8.65
C SER A 18 -3.87 3.37 -8.66
N ALA A 19 -4.53 2.23 -8.42
CA ALA A 19 -5.99 2.15 -8.37
C ALA A 19 -6.55 2.92 -7.17
N TYR A 20 -5.93 2.79 -5.99
CA TYR A 20 -6.27 3.58 -4.81
C TYR A 20 -6.22 5.08 -5.12
N TRP A 21 -5.12 5.55 -5.71
CA TRP A 21 -4.98 6.96 -6.03
C TRP A 21 -6.01 7.40 -7.07
N TYR A 22 -6.21 6.63 -8.13
CA TYR A 22 -7.19 6.94 -9.16
C TYR A 22 -8.62 7.07 -8.61
N VAL A 23 -9.01 6.18 -7.69
CA VAL A 23 -10.39 6.11 -7.17
C VAL A 23 -10.64 7.09 -6.02
N THR A 24 -9.66 7.30 -5.15
CA THR A 24 -9.81 8.17 -3.96
C THR A 24 -9.32 9.60 -4.20
N GLY A 25 -8.39 9.81 -5.14
CA GLY A 25 -7.69 11.09 -5.33
C GLY A 25 -6.55 11.33 -4.33
N HIS A 26 -6.41 10.50 -3.29
CA HIS A 26 -5.38 10.65 -2.26
C HIS A 26 -4.04 10.10 -2.75
N PHE A 27 -3.15 11.00 -3.16
CA PHE A 27 -1.87 10.59 -3.74
C PHE A 27 -0.85 10.12 -2.69
N LEU A 28 -0.94 10.58 -1.44
CA LEU A 28 0.11 10.36 -0.44
C LEU A 28 0.30 8.87 -0.08
N PRO A 29 -0.76 8.07 0.17
CA PRO A 29 -0.60 6.64 0.39
C PRO A 29 -0.01 5.90 -0.81
N ALA A 30 -0.36 6.30 -2.03
CA ALA A 30 0.18 5.69 -3.25
C ALA A 30 1.68 5.99 -3.42
N VAL A 31 2.10 7.22 -3.16
CA VAL A 31 3.52 7.61 -3.17
C VAL A 31 4.34 6.77 -2.17
N LEU A 32 3.81 6.54 -0.97
CA LEU A 32 4.47 5.67 0.02
C LEU A 32 4.60 4.23 -0.48
N GLY A 33 3.57 3.68 -1.13
CA GLY A 33 3.64 2.36 -1.78
C GLY A 33 4.65 2.29 -2.92
N TYR A 34 4.82 3.37 -3.69
CA TYR A 34 5.86 3.42 -4.72
C TYR A 34 7.26 3.49 -4.12
N PHE A 35 7.45 4.14 -2.96
CA PHE A 35 8.72 4.08 -2.25
C PHE A 35 9.03 2.66 -1.74
N VAL A 36 8.04 1.97 -1.17
CA VAL A 36 8.14 0.54 -0.79
C VAL A 36 8.53 -0.31 -2.00
N LEU A 37 7.91 -0.07 -3.16
CA LEU A 37 8.24 -0.74 -4.41
C LEU A 37 9.69 -0.45 -4.87
N VAL A 38 10.16 0.79 -4.74
CA VAL A 38 11.53 1.16 -5.11
C VAL A 38 12.54 0.50 -4.18
N LEU A 39 12.25 0.44 -2.88
CA LEU A 39 13.11 -0.21 -1.89
C LEU A 39 13.30 -1.70 -2.15
N TYR A 40 12.37 -2.38 -2.84
CA TYR A 40 12.58 -3.76 -3.28
C TYR A 40 13.79 -3.95 -4.22
N PHE A 41 14.11 -2.95 -5.06
CA PHE A 41 15.29 -3.03 -5.92
C PHE A 41 16.60 -2.84 -5.16
N TYR A 42 16.50 -2.42 -3.90
CA TYR A 42 17.60 -2.43 -2.98
C TYR A 42 17.51 -3.70 -2.12
N ASP A 43 18.66 -4.28 -1.81
CA ASP A 43 18.75 -5.53 -1.07
C ASP A 43 18.15 -5.41 0.35
N GLU A 44 18.21 -6.49 1.14
CA GLU A 44 17.65 -6.59 2.50
C GLU A 44 18.13 -5.53 3.50
N THR A 45 19.15 -4.75 3.13
CA THR A 45 19.67 -3.59 3.90
C THR A 45 18.57 -2.61 4.32
N PHE A 46 17.51 -2.47 3.52
CA PHE A 46 16.43 -1.51 3.78
C PHE A 46 15.13 -2.13 4.32
N ALA A 47 15.14 -3.40 4.74
CA ALA A 47 13.97 -4.10 5.23
C ALA A 47 13.22 -3.33 6.34
N MET A 48 13.95 -2.74 7.30
CA MET A 48 13.35 -1.94 8.37
C MET A 48 12.70 -0.65 7.84
N LEU A 49 13.32 0.02 6.88
CA LEU A 49 12.77 1.22 6.27
C LEU A 49 11.50 0.88 5.48
N ASP A 50 11.50 -0.24 4.76
CA ASP A 50 10.35 -0.72 4.00
C ASP A 50 9.13 -0.99 4.90
N LEU A 51 9.37 -1.56 6.08
CA LEU A 51 8.35 -1.75 7.11
C LEU A 51 7.81 -0.42 7.67
N VAL A 52 8.68 0.55 7.95
CA VAL A 52 8.27 1.88 8.44
C VAL A 52 7.39 2.58 7.40
N LEU A 53 7.78 2.56 6.12
CA LEU A 53 6.98 3.15 5.05
C LEU A 53 5.65 2.43 4.85
N SER A 54 5.63 1.10 4.98
CA SER A 54 4.41 0.30 4.93
C SER A 54 3.43 0.67 6.06
N ILE A 55 3.92 0.86 7.28
CA ILE A 55 3.10 1.32 8.42
C ILE A 55 2.54 2.73 8.15
N LEU A 56 3.39 3.65 7.66
CA LEU A 56 2.95 5.01 7.32
C LEU A 56 1.89 5.00 6.22
N ALA A 57 2.03 4.15 5.19
CA ALA A 57 1.04 4.01 4.14
C ALA A 57 -0.30 3.53 4.71
N LEU A 58 -0.30 2.50 5.55
CA LEU A 58 -1.51 2.00 6.23
C LEU A 58 -2.18 3.07 7.08
N LEU A 59 -1.41 3.80 7.90
CA LEU A 59 -1.94 4.87 8.75
C LEU A 59 -2.57 5.98 7.91
N MET A 60 -1.96 6.34 6.78
CA MET A 60 -2.50 7.35 5.88
C MET A 60 -3.79 6.89 5.19
N ILE A 61 -3.89 5.63 4.76
CA ILE A 61 -5.14 5.08 4.21
C ILE A 61 -6.27 5.16 5.26
N ILE A 62 -5.98 4.76 6.51
CA ILE A 62 -6.95 4.83 7.61
C ILE A 62 -7.34 6.29 7.91
N TYR A 63 -6.38 7.21 7.92
CA TYR A 63 -6.65 8.63 8.13
C TYR A 63 -7.58 9.18 7.05
N PHE A 64 -7.28 8.92 5.77
CA PHE A 64 -8.12 9.38 4.67
C PHE A 64 -9.50 8.72 4.68
N PHE A 65 -9.61 7.47 5.13
CA PHE A 65 -10.91 6.86 5.36
C PHE A 65 -11.78 7.63 6.34
N VAL A 66 -11.20 8.09 7.45
CA VAL A 66 -11.91 8.91 8.44
C VAL A 66 -12.29 10.26 7.82
N VAL A 67 -11.40 10.88 7.05
CA VAL A 67 -11.67 12.15 6.37
C VAL A 67 -12.83 11.99 5.37
N ASP A 68 -12.77 11.01 4.48
CA ASP A 68 -13.78 10.80 3.44
C ASP A 68 -15.14 10.48 4.06
N TYR A 69 -15.17 9.65 5.11
CA TYR A 69 -16.42 9.25 5.76
C TYR A 69 -17.08 10.37 6.57
N TYR A 70 -16.30 11.18 7.31
CA TYR A 70 -16.85 12.17 8.24
C TYR A 70 -16.87 13.60 7.71
N ILE A 71 -16.06 13.94 6.70
CA ILE A 71 -15.87 15.32 6.24
C ILE A 71 -16.43 15.49 4.83
N ASP A 72 -16.12 14.57 3.92
CA ASP A 72 -16.32 14.80 2.47
C ASP A 72 -17.34 13.87 1.81
N SER A 73 -18.14 13.11 2.57
CA SER A 73 -19.03 12.02 2.12
C SER A 73 -19.54 12.17 0.67
N LYS A 74 -18.99 11.37 -0.26
CA LYS A 74 -19.36 11.38 -1.69
C LYS A 74 -20.13 10.10 -2.06
N PRO A 75 -21.00 10.15 -3.08
CA PRO A 75 -21.80 9.00 -3.49
C PRO A 75 -21.02 7.76 -4.01
N ASP A 76 -19.70 7.85 -4.25
CA ASP A 76 -18.85 6.74 -4.73
C ASP A 76 -18.08 5.99 -3.61
N ASP A 77 -18.56 6.08 -2.37
CA ASP A 77 -17.91 5.51 -1.17
C ASP A 77 -17.58 4.00 -1.27
N PHE A 78 -18.37 3.20 -1.98
CA PHE A 78 -18.18 1.75 -2.02
C PHE A 78 -16.91 1.33 -2.78
N ALA A 79 -16.65 1.96 -3.93
CA ALA A 79 -15.45 1.65 -4.72
C ALA A 79 -14.19 2.14 -3.99
N GLN A 80 -14.23 3.35 -3.43
CA GLN A 80 -13.15 3.91 -2.61
C GLN A 80 -12.81 2.99 -1.44
N TYR A 81 -13.83 2.49 -0.74
CA TYR A 81 -13.64 1.56 0.36
C TYR A 81 -13.01 0.24 -0.09
N GLY A 82 -13.54 -0.37 -1.15
CA GLY A 82 -13.02 -1.64 -1.68
C GLY A 82 -11.55 -1.54 -2.10
N PHE A 83 -11.18 -0.52 -2.88
CA PHE A 83 -9.80 -0.34 -3.35
C PHE A 83 -8.83 -0.01 -2.21
N SER A 84 -9.28 0.73 -1.20
CA SER A 84 -8.48 1.01 0.00
C SER A 84 -8.21 -0.25 0.81
N VAL A 85 -9.22 -1.12 1.00
CA VAL A 85 -9.04 -2.41 1.68
C VAL A 85 -8.10 -3.33 0.91
N ILE A 86 -8.26 -3.42 -0.41
CA ILE A 86 -7.35 -4.19 -1.27
C ILE A 86 -5.92 -3.67 -1.12
N TYR A 87 -5.72 -2.36 -1.16
CA TYR A 87 -4.38 -1.78 -1.03
C TYR A 87 -3.76 -2.07 0.34
N MET A 88 -4.53 -1.95 1.43
CA MET A 88 -4.06 -2.32 2.78
C MET A 88 -3.66 -3.79 2.87
N LEU A 89 -4.42 -4.71 2.26
CA LEU A 89 -4.08 -6.14 2.22
C LEU A 89 -2.78 -6.39 1.47
N VAL A 90 -2.56 -5.71 0.34
CA VAL A 90 -1.31 -5.84 -0.42
C VAL A 90 -0.11 -5.35 0.39
N ILE A 91 -0.23 -4.20 1.07
CA ILE A 91 0.82 -3.70 1.97
C ILE A 91 1.09 -4.71 3.10
N PHE A 92 0.05 -5.32 3.66
CA PHE A 92 0.19 -6.35 4.70
C PHE A 92 0.95 -7.58 4.18
N PHE A 93 0.58 -8.12 3.02
CA PHE A 93 1.27 -9.28 2.45
C PHE A 93 2.73 -8.97 2.11
N LYS A 94 2.99 -7.77 1.55
CA LYS A 94 4.35 -7.29 1.31
C LYS A 94 5.15 -7.21 2.61
N SER A 95 4.60 -6.59 3.66
CA SER A 95 5.26 -6.48 4.96
C SER A 95 5.53 -7.85 5.59
N ARG A 96 4.56 -8.75 5.53
CA ARG A 96 4.69 -10.13 6.02
C ARG A 96 5.79 -10.90 5.28
N SER A 97 5.94 -10.65 3.99
CA SER A 97 6.97 -11.32 3.18
C SER A 97 8.40 -10.96 3.61
N ILE A 98 8.59 -9.77 4.19
CA ILE A 98 9.87 -9.32 4.76
C ILE A 98 10.18 -10.11 6.04
N PHE A 99 9.19 -10.32 6.91
CA PHE A 99 9.37 -11.10 8.14
C PHE A 99 9.56 -12.60 7.90
N ASN A 100 9.00 -13.14 6.81
CA ASN A 100 9.11 -14.55 6.44
C ASN A 100 10.34 -14.85 5.57
N ALA A 101 11.22 -13.87 5.34
CA ALA A 101 12.45 -14.06 4.58
C ALA A 101 13.58 -14.67 5.43
N ASP A 102 13.39 -14.77 6.75
CA ASP A 102 14.22 -15.52 7.71
C ASP A 102 13.95 -17.04 7.67
#